data_AF-A0A087GQJ6-F1
#
_entry.id   AF-A0A087GQJ6-F1
#
_cell.length_a   1.000
_cell.length_b   1.000
_cell.length_c   1.000
_cell.angle_alpha   90.00
_cell.angle_beta   90.00
_cell.angle_gamma   90.00
#
_symmetry.space_group_name_H-M   'P 1'
#
loop_
_entity.id
_entity.type
_entity.pdbx_description
1 polymer ?
#
loop_
_entity_poly.entity_id
_entity_poly.type
_entity_poly.pdbx_seq_one_letter_code
_entity_poly.pdbx_strand_id
1 'polypeptide(L)'
;MRGVGGPLLSIGDLLADLGEDTVQSPANRPNPDPDALSQTLDLTRLFQENYDKLNTAFAASHHSWTSLTLELCTSLETANKLVHATTTNATLFSDKVEQLETIVKRGDSAVAAARTVHTPLKLLPSA
;
A
#
# COMPACT_ATOMS: atom_id res chain seq x y z
N MET A 1 -15.93 -28.33 -52.78
CA MET A 1 -15.95 -28.37 -51.31
C MET A 1 -15.78 -26.93 -50.83
N ARG A 2 -16.86 -26.24 -50.42
CA ARG A 2 -16.75 -24.90 -49.82
C ARG A 2 -16.13 -25.10 -48.44
N GLY A 3 -14.85 -24.78 -48.31
CA GLY A 3 -14.18 -24.77 -47.02
C GLY A 3 -14.84 -23.74 -46.12
N VAL A 4 -15.44 -24.20 -45.03
CA VAL A 4 -15.97 -23.36 -43.97
C VAL A 4 -14.77 -22.89 -43.14
N GLY A 5 -14.09 -21.85 -43.63
CA GLY A 5 -13.04 -21.14 -42.91
C GLY A 5 -13.64 -19.84 -42.37
N GLY A 6 -14.23 -19.90 -41.18
CA GLY A 6 -14.56 -18.67 -40.45
C GLY A 6 -13.28 -17.89 -40.11
N PRO A 7 -13.38 -16.59 -39.81
CA PRO A 7 -12.24 -15.82 -39.31
C PRO A 7 -11.66 -16.51 -38.08
N LEU A 8 -10.35 -16.75 -38.08
CA LEU A 8 -9.65 -17.20 -36.88
C LEU A 8 -9.85 -16.13 -35.80
N LEU A 9 -10.41 -16.52 -34.66
CA LEU A 9 -10.47 -15.67 -33.47
C LEU A 9 -9.08 -15.10 -33.21
N SER A 10 -8.99 -13.78 -33.11
CA SER A 10 -7.73 -13.12 -32.83
C SER A 10 -7.29 -13.48 -31.41
N ILE A 11 -5.99 -13.44 -31.14
CA ILE A 11 -5.48 -13.53 -29.76
C ILE A 11 -6.15 -12.48 -28.86
N GLY A 12 -6.59 -11.34 -29.41
CA GLY A 12 -7.38 -10.35 -28.69
C GLY A 12 -8.74 -10.85 -28.24
N ASP A 13 -9.45 -11.63 -29.07
CA ASP A 13 -10.76 -12.20 -28.72
C ASP A 13 -10.66 -13.26 -27.61
N LEU A 14 -9.55 -14.02 -27.60
CA LEU A 14 -9.28 -15.04 -26.57
C LEU A 14 -8.92 -14.44 -25.21
N LEU A 15 -8.32 -13.26 -25.19
CA LEU A 15 -7.89 -12.57 -23.97
C LEU A 15 -9.00 -11.70 -23.36
N ALA A 16 -10.07 -11.42 -24.10
CA ALA A 16 -11.20 -10.63 -23.62
C ALA A 16 -11.90 -11.30 -22.42
N ASP A 17 -12.10 -12.62 -22.47
CA ASP A 17 -12.74 -13.42 -21.41
C ASP A 17 -11.92 -13.46 -20.09
N LEU A 18 -10.62 -13.15 -20.15
CA LEU A 18 -9.74 -13.13 -18.97
C LEU A 18 -9.75 -11.79 -18.22
N GLY A 19 -10.32 -10.74 -18.84
CA GLY A 19 -10.48 -9.42 -18.23
C GLY A 19 -11.79 -9.24 -17.46
N GLU A 20 -12.66 -10.25 -17.46
CA GLU A 20 -13.96 -10.19 -16.80
C GLU A 20 -13.84 -10.69 -15.36
N ASP A 21 -13.85 -9.74 -14.44
CA ASP A 21 -13.71 -9.93 -12.99
C ASP A 21 -14.59 -11.05 -12.43
N THR A 22 -14.00 -12.22 -12.23
CA THR A 22 -14.52 -13.18 -11.26
C THR A 22 -14.16 -12.66 -9.88
N VAL A 23 -14.93 -11.69 -9.37
CA VAL A 23 -14.99 -11.34 -7.95
C VAL A 23 -15.66 -12.49 -7.21
N GLN A 24 -15.00 -13.64 -7.15
CA GLN A 24 -15.34 -14.68 -6.20
C GLN A 24 -14.57 -14.36 -4.91
N SER A 25 -15.30 -13.75 -3.97
CA SER A 25 -14.84 -13.56 -2.60
C SER A 25 -14.21 -14.85 -2.06
N PRO A 26 -12.92 -14.86 -1.66
CA PRO A 26 -12.34 -16.02 -1.01
C PRO A 26 -12.81 -16.03 0.45
N ALA A 27 -14.05 -16.44 0.67
CA ALA A 27 -14.61 -16.69 1.99
C ALA A 27 -14.06 -18.02 2.56
N ASN A 28 -12.73 -18.17 2.67
CA ASN A 28 -12.05 -19.10 3.60
C ASN A 28 -10.51 -19.08 3.42
N ARG A 29 -9.84 -17.94 3.60
CA ARG A 29 -8.40 -17.98 3.93
C ARG A 29 -8.25 -17.93 5.45
N PRO A 30 -7.45 -18.82 6.07
CA PRO A 30 -7.05 -18.63 7.46
C PRO A 30 -6.41 -17.25 7.54
N ASN A 31 -6.90 -16.43 8.44
CA ASN A 31 -6.32 -15.12 8.70
C ASN A 31 -4.83 -15.34 9.00
N PRO A 32 -3.88 -14.80 8.20
CA PRO A 32 -2.47 -15.01 8.50
C PRO A 32 -2.19 -14.39 9.87
N ASP A 33 -1.49 -15.13 10.72
CA ASP A 33 -1.10 -14.67 12.06
C ASP A 33 -0.48 -13.27 11.95
N PRO A 34 -0.90 -12.31 12.80
CA PRO A 34 -0.33 -10.96 12.79
C PRO A 34 1.18 -10.97 13.10
N ASP A 35 1.70 -12.05 13.69
CA ASP A 35 3.13 -12.26 13.97
C ASP A 35 3.95 -12.63 12.71
N ALA A 36 3.32 -13.11 11.64
CA ALA A 36 4.00 -13.38 10.38
C ALA A 36 4.37 -12.08 9.62
N LEU A 37 3.73 -10.95 9.96
CA LEU A 37 4.03 -9.63 9.41
C LEU A 37 5.25 -8.97 10.07
N SER A 38 5.77 -9.54 11.17
CA SER A 38 6.95 -9.05 11.88
C SER A 38 8.27 -9.50 11.25
N GLN A 39 8.24 -10.43 10.29
CA GLN A 39 9.40 -10.65 9.44
C GLN A 39 9.52 -9.45 8.52
N THR A 40 10.62 -8.71 8.63
CA THR A 40 10.98 -7.66 7.67
C THR A 40 10.91 -8.27 6.28
N LEU A 41 9.80 -8.03 5.60
CA LEU A 41 9.52 -8.64 4.31
C LEU A 41 10.40 -7.92 3.31
N ASP A 42 11.57 -8.49 3.03
CA ASP A 42 12.49 -7.95 2.04
C ASP A 42 11.90 -8.17 0.64
N LEU A 43 11.09 -7.19 0.23
CA LEU A 43 10.40 -7.17 -1.05
C LEU A 43 11.39 -7.23 -2.23
N THR A 44 12.59 -6.66 -2.06
CA THR A 44 13.64 -6.72 -3.08
C THR A 44 14.13 -8.16 -3.26
N ARG A 45 14.38 -8.87 -2.16
CA ARG A 45 14.76 -10.28 -2.21
C ARG A 45 13.66 -11.16 -2.80
N LEU A 46 12.41 -10.97 -2.37
CA LEU A 46 11.26 -11.73 -2.89
C LEU A 46 11.01 -11.47 -4.38
N PHE A 47 11.20 -10.23 -4.85
CA PHE A 47 11.11 -9.91 -6.27
C PHE A 47 12.19 -10.64 -7.07
N GLN A 48 13.44 -10.59 -6.60
CA GLN A 48 14.56 -11.27 -7.25
C GLN A 48 14.33 -12.78 -7.34
N GLU A 49 13.93 -13.43 -6.25
CA GLU A 49 13.65 -14.86 -6.21
C GLU A 49 12.56 -15.28 -7.21
N ASN A 50 11.50 -14.48 -7.37
CA ASN A 50 10.43 -14.77 -8.32
C ASN A 50 10.83 -14.49 -9.77
N TYR A 51 11.64 -13.45 -9.99
CA TYR A 51 12.22 -13.17 -11.31
C TYR A 51 13.16 -14.30 -11.78
N ASP A 52 13.98 -14.84 -10.88
CA ASP A 52 14.87 -15.97 -11.18
C ASP A 52 14.09 -17.26 -11.53
N LYS A 53 12.97 -17.52 -10.83
CA LYS A 53 12.06 -18.62 -11.18
C LYS A 53 11.45 -18.44 -12.57
N LEU A 54 11.03 -17.22 -12.89
CA LEU A 54 10.49 -16.89 -14.22
C LEU A 54 11.53 -17.12 -15.32
N ASN A 55 12.76 -16.64 -15.12
CA ASN A 55 13.86 -16.86 -16.07
C ASN A 55 14.17 -18.34 -16.27
N THR A 56 14.14 -19.12 -15.19
CA THR A 56 14.34 -20.57 -15.25
C THR A 56 13.24 -21.26 -16.06
N ALA A 57 11.98 -20.90 -15.83
CA ALA A 57 10.84 -21.43 -16.58
C ALA A 57 10.91 -21.07 -18.08
N PHE A 58 11.35 -19.86 -18.39
CA PHE A 58 11.55 -19.39 -19.77
C PHE A 58 12.65 -20.18 -20.48
N ALA A 59 13.81 -20.35 -19.83
CA ALA A 59 14.94 -21.11 -20.38
C ALA A 59 14.59 -22.59 -20.62
N ALA A 60 13.79 -23.19 -19.74
CA ALA A 60 13.36 -24.58 -19.84
C ALA A 60 12.15 -24.79 -20.79
N SER A 61 11.67 -23.75 -21.48
CA SER A 61 10.48 -23.80 -22.35
C SER A 61 9.21 -24.34 -21.66
N HIS A 62 9.11 -24.20 -20.33
CA HIS A 62 7.95 -24.66 -19.57
C HIS A 62 6.80 -23.64 -19.69
N HIS A 63 5.58 -24.10 -19.98
CA HIS A 63 4.39 -23.24 -20.05
C HIS A 63 4.04 -22.49 -18.75
N SER A 64 4.72 -22.79 -17.63
CA SER A 64 4.56 -22.08 -16.36
C SER A 64 5.02 -20.62 -16.41
N TRP A 65 5.80 -20.21 -17.42
CA TRP A 65 6.29 -18.83 -17.54
C TRP A 65 5.14 -17.81 -17.66
N THR A 66 4.01 -18.19 -18.28
CA THR A 66 2.84 -17.29 -18.41
C THR A 66 2.20 -17.03 -17.05
N SER A 67 1.97 -18.09 -16.27
CA SER A 67 1.44 -17.99 -14.90
C SER A 67 2.38 -17.20 -13.98
N LEU A 68 3.69 -17.46 -14.05
CA LEU A 68 4.69 -16.74 -13.26
C LEU A 68 4.77 -15.26 -13.65
N THR A 69 4.59 -14.94 -14.94
CA THR A 69 4.54 -13.55 -15.42
C THR A 69 3.33 -12.82 -14.84
N LEU A 70 2.14 -13.44 -14.90
CA LEU A 70 0.92 -12.87 -14.33
C LEU A 70 1.07 -12.65 -12.82
N GLU A 71 1.60 -13.63 -12.09
CA GLU A 71 1.84 -13.54 -10.65
C GLU A 71 2.81 -12.40 -10.30
N LEU A 72 3.88 -12.23 -11.06
CA LEU A 72 4.82 -11.12 -10.90
C LEU A 72 4.14 -9.77 -11.15
N CYS A 73 3.34 -9.65 -12.21
CA CYS A 73 2.59 -8.43 -12.52
C CYS A 73 1.59 -8.07 -11.41
N THR A 74 0.79 -9.04 -10.94
CA THR A 74 -0.18 -8.82 -9.84
C THR A 74 0.53 -8.44 -8.54
N SER A 75 1.68 -9.07 -8.25
CA SER A 75 2.49 -8.75 -7.07
C SER A 75 3.04 -7.33 -7.14
N LEU A 76 3.57 -6.92 -8.30
CA LEU A 76 4.05 -5.56 -8.53
C LEU A 76 2.94 -4.51 -8.42
N GLU A 77 1.76 -4.79 -8.99
CA GLU A 77 0.61 -3.89 -8.88
C GLU A 77 0.19 -3.71 -7.41
N THR A 78 0.15 -4.80 -6.66
CA THR A 78 -0.17 -4.79 -5.23
C THR A 78 0.86 -3.99 -4.43
N ALA A 79 2.15 -4.18 -4.71
CA ALA A 79 3.23 -3.40 -4.09
C ALA A 79 3.11 -1.91 -4.42
N ASN A 80 2.78 -1.55 -5.67
CA ASN A 80 2.56 -0.16 -6.07
C ASN A 80 1.37 0.47 -5.31
N LYS A 81 0.25 -0.25 -5.18
CA LYS A 81 -0.90 0.19 -4.38
C LYS A 81 -0.52 0.39 -2.90
N LEU A 82 0.29 -0.50 -2.34
CA LEU A 82 0.78 -0.39 -0.96
C LEU A 82 1.66 0.85 -0.75
N VAL A 83 2.61 1.10 -1.66
CA VAL A 83 3.47 2.29 -1.62
C VAL A 83 2.64 3.57 -1.71
N HIS A 84 1.66 3.62 -2.62
CA HIS A 84 0.75 4.76 -2.75
C HIS A 84 -0.08 5.00 -1.48
N ALA A 85 -0.69 3.96 -0.93
CA ALA A 85 -1.48 4.06 0.30
C ALA A 85 -0.62 4.51 1.48
N THR A 86 0.58 3.94 1.62
CA THR A 86 1.52 4.30 2.69
C THR A 86 1.98 5.74 2.57
N THR A 87 2.34 6.19 1.36
CA THR A 87 2.76 7.58 1.10
C THR A 87 1.62 8.54 1.43
N THR A 88 0.40 8.26 0.96
CA THR A 88 -0.78 9.08 1.22
C THR A 88 -1.08 9.18 2.72
N ASN A 89 -1.02 8.06 3.43
CA ASN A 89 -1.25 8.03 4.88
C ASN A 89 -0.15 8.76 5.65
N ALA A 90 1.11 8.62 5.25
CA ALA A 90 2.24 9.32 5.85
C ALA A 90 2.10 10.84 5.70
N THR A 91 1.72 11.32 4.51
CA THR A 91 1.42 12.74 4.29
C THR A 91 0.28 13.22 5.17
N LEU A 92 -0.85 12.52 5.17
CA LEU A 92 -2.01 12.88 6.00
C LEU A 92 -1.69 12.86 7.51
N PHE A 93 -0.84 11.93 7.93
CA PHE A 93 -0.36 11.88 9.31
C PHE A 93 0.52 13.09 9.64
N SER A 94 1.45 13.45 8.75
CA SER A 94 2.29 14.64 8.89
C SER A 94 1.44 15.91 9.04
N ASP A 95 0.42 16.09 8.18
CA ASP A 95 -0.48 17.24 8.24
C ASP A 95 -1.24 17.33 9.58
N LYS A 96 -1.66 16.18 10.12
CA LYS A 96 -2.32 16.11 11.44
C LYS A 96 -1.36 16.46 12.58
N VAL A 97 -0.10 16.03 12.49
CA VAL A 97 0.93 16.37 13.48
C VAL A 97 1.20 17.88 13.47
N GLU A 98 1.29 18.50 12.29
CA GLU A 98 1.46 19.95 12.16
C GLU A 98 0.26 20.70 12.78
N GLN A 99 -0.97 20.28 12.48
CA GLN A 99 -2.16 20.87 13.10
C GLN A 99 -2.12 20.75 14.62
N LEU A 100 -1.73 19.59 15.16
CA LEU A 100 -1.61 19.39 16.60
C LEU A 100 -0.54 20.30 17.22
N GLU A 101 0.59 20.53 16.54
CA GLU A 101 1.63 21.46 16.98
C GLU A 101 1.08 22.89 17.13
N THR A 102 0.27 23.36 16.17
CA THR A 102 -0.35 24.70 16.27
C THR A 102 -1.28 24.82 17.49
N ILE A 103 -2.03 23.75 17.80
CA ILE A 103 -2.94 23.70 18.94
C ILE A 103 -2.13 23.75 20.26
N VAL A 104 -1.03 23.00 20.34
CA VAL A 104 -0.13 22.99 21.50
C VAL A 104 0.47 24.37 21.73
N LYS A 105 1.04 25.02 20.70
CA LYS A 105 1.60 26.39 20.79
C LYS A 105 0.58 27.41 21.30
N ARG A 106 -0.67 27.30 20.84
CA ARG A 106 -1.77 28.15 21.32
C ARG A 106 -2.09 27.86 22.79
N GLY A 107 -2.11 26.58 23.19
CA GLY A 107 -2.27 26.16 24.58
C GLY A 107 -1.19 26.73 25.49
N ASP A 108 0.07 26.62 25.09
CA ASP A 108 1.21 27.16 25.84
C ASP A 108 1.12 28.68 26.00
N SER A 109 0.71 29.38 24.94
CA SER A 109 0.49 30.83 24.98
C SER A 109 -0.60 31.23 25.96
N ALA A 110 -1.71 30.49 25.99
CA ALA A 110 -2.80 30.72 26.94
C ALA A 110 -2.37 30.44 28.39
N VAL A 111 -1.59 29.38 28.62
CA VAL A 111 -1.02 29.07 29.94
C VAL A 111 -0.06 30.15 30.40
N ALA A 112 0.80 30.66 29.51
CA ALA A 112 1.70 31.77 29.82
C ALA A 112 0.92 33.04 30.20
N ALA A 113 -0.13 33.38 29.45
CA ALA A 113 -1.00 34.51 29.76
C ALA A 113 -1.76 34.34 31.09
N ALA A 114 -2.25 33.13 31.41
CA ALA A 114 -2.91 32.89 32.68
C ALA A 114 -1.94 33.06 33.88
N ARG A 115 -0.68 32.65 33.71
CA ARG A 115 0.36 32.79 34.74
C ARG A 115 0.72 34.25 35.03
N THR A 116 0.70 35.14 34.04
CA THR A 116 0.95 36.58 34.26
C THR A 116 -0.21 37.27 34.99
N VAL A 117 -1.44 36.80 34.81
CA VAL A 117 -2.60 37.29 35.59
C VAL A 117 -2.57 36.76 37.03
N HIS A 118 -2.08 35.53 37.24
CA HIS A 118 -1.99 34.88 38.55
C HIS A 118 -0.74 35.26 39.37
N THR A 119 0.15 36.12 38.87
CA THR A 119 1.21 36.70 39.72
C THR A 119 0.53 37.50 40.85
N PRO A 120 0.64 37.08 42.12
CA PRO A 120 -0.12 37.70 43.20
C PRO A 120 0.30 39.17 43.38
N LEU A 121 -0.70 40.02 43.61
CA LEU A 121 -0.66 41.38 44.18
C LEU A 121 0.23 41.42 45.44
N LYS A 122 1.56 41.30 45.30
CA LYS A 122 2.52 41.27 46.42
C LYS A 122 3.51 42.43 46.38
N LEU A 123 3.16 43.52 45.69
CA LEU A 123 3.91 44.77 45.66
C LEU A 123 2.95 45.95 45.87
N LEU A 124 2.37 46.02 47.07
CA LEU A 124 1.82 47.28 47.59
C LEU A 124 2.52 47.49 48.95
N PRO A 125 3.50 48.41 49.05
CA PRO A 125 4.03 48.81 50.34
C PRO A 125 2.92 49.55 51.08
N SER A 126 2.50 49.01 52.23
CA SER A 126 1.64 49.72 53.16
C SER A 126 2.34 51.00 53.62
N ALA A 127 1.59 52.10 53.58
CA ALA A 127 1.97 53.45 53.96
C ALA A 127 2.46 53.58 55.40
#